data_AF-A0A6H5J0C2-F1
#
_entry.id   AF-A0A6H5J0C2-F1
#
_cell.length_a   1.000
_cell.length_b   1.000
_cell.length_c   1.000
_cell.angle_alpha   90.00
_cell.angle_beta   90.00
_cell.angle_gamma   90.00
#
_symmetry.space_group_name_H-M   'P 1'
#
loop_
_entity.id
_entity.type
_entity.pdbx_description
1 polymer ?
#
loop_
_entity_poly.entity_id
_entity_poly.type
_entity_poly.pdbx_seq_one_letter_code
_entity_poly.pdbx_strand_id
1 'polypeptide(L)'
;MKEMYETLVLQRCKLERKVIENALAIATLQPSELAYQILGERGVMAVPAGECVHFVTCLRVNLEIRDTNDCYNEVPVQHGNESLFLAPRSRILIAHGKKITCDTRMPPMFKIGQIWYRMLPDLIDVPTPTIIEPQSQTDWKYATPTPSPREECIQKKTRRNIGT
;
A
#
# COMPACT_ATOMS: atom_id res chain seq x y z
N MET A 1 -33.71 -11.72 22.22
CA MET A 1 -33.23 -11.00 21.01
C MET A 1 -32.56 -9.65 21.31
N LYS A 2 -33.02 -8.86 22.30
CA LYS A 2 -32.44 -7.55 22.63
C LYS A 2 -30.96 -7.61 23.08
N GLU A 3 -30.61 -8.56 23.95
CA GLU A 3 -29.22 -8.71 24.47
C GLU A 3 -28.19 -9.07 23.39
N MET A 4 -28.56 -9.90 22.42
CA MET A 4 -27.69 -10.25 21.29
C MET A 4 -27.43 -9.04 20.40
N TYR A 5 -28.48 -8.26 20.10
CA TYR A 5 -28.34 -7.03 19.33
C TYR A 5 -27.43 -6.01 20.02
N GLU A 6 -27.63 -5.78 21.32
CA GLU A 6 -26.79 -4.89 22.13
C GLU A 6 -25.32 -5.34 22.15
N THR A 7 -25.09 -6.65 22.27
CA THR A 7 -23.74 -7.22 22.24
C THR A 7 -23.05 -6.98 20.89
N LEU A 8 -23.75 -7.21 19.77
CA LEU A 8 -23.22 -6.98 18.43
C LEU A 8 -22.88 -5.51 18.19
N VAL A 9 -23.75 -4.59 18.62
CA VAL A 9 -23.49 -3.15 18.53
C VAL A 9 -22.24 -2.76 19.32
N LEU A 10 -22.09 -3.29 20.54
CA LEU A 10 -20.93 -3.01 21.39
C LEU A 10 -19.63 -3.60 20.80
N GLN A 11 -19.69 -4.79 20.20
CA GLN A 11 -18.55 -5.38 19.50
C GLN A 11 -18.14 -4.57 18.27
N ARG A 12 -19.11 -4.11 17.48
CA ARG A 12 -18.86 -3.22 16.34
C ARG A 12 -18.16 -1.93 16.78
N CYS A 13 -18.66 -1.26 17.81
CA CYS A 13 -18.05 -0.04 18.35
C CYS A 13 -16.60 -0.28 18.82
N LYS A 14 -16.35 -1.39 19.52
CA LYS A 14 -14.98 -1.77 19.94
C LYS A 14 -14.04 -1.98 18.75
N LEU A 15 -14.53 -2.62 17.69
CA LEU A 15 -13.76 -2.87 16.48
C LEU A 15 -13.47 -1.56 15.73
N GLU A 16 -14.49 -0.73 15.51
CA GLU A 16 -14.34 0.58 14.85
C GLU A 16 -13.33 1.47 15.58
N ARG A 17 -13.37 1.51 16.92
CA ARG A 17 -12.36 2.22 17.71
C ARG A 17 -10.94 1.69 17.47
N LYS A 18 -10.77 0.37 17.40
CA LYS A 18 -9.46 -0.25 17.15
C LYS A 18 -8.95 0.05 15.74
N VAL A 19 -9.84 0.10 14.75
CA VAL A 19 -9.48 0.50 13.38
C VAL A 19 -8.97 1.94 13.36
N ILE A 20 -9.66 2.86 14.05
CA ILE A 20 -9.23 4.27 14.14
C ILE A 20 -7.89 4.40 14.86
N GLU A 21 -7.70 3.73 16.00
CA GLU A 21 -6.42 3.74 16.73
C GLU A 21 -5.25 3.26 15.85
N ASN A 22 -5.44 2.18 15.10
CA ASN A 22 -4.43 1.66 14.18
C ASN A 22 -4.15 2.62 13.03
N ALA A 23 -5.17 3.29 12.50
CA ALA A 23 -5.00 4.29 11.45
C ALA A 23 -4.22 5.50 11.98
N LEU A 24 -4.53 5.99 13.18
CA LEU A 24 -3.82 7.12 13.79
C LEU A 24 -2.32 6.83 14.03
N ALA A 25 -1.94 5.57 14.22
CA ALA A 25 -0.54 5.18 14.39
C ALA A 25 0.36 5.55 13.19
N ILE A 26 -0.20 5.73 11.99
CA ILE A 26 0.55 6.14 10.78
C ILE A 26 0.38 7.62 10.43
N ALA A 27 -0.35 8.40 11.24
CA ALA A 27 -0.77 9.76 10.91
C ALA A 27 0.38 10.71 10.59
N THR A 28 1.49 10.60 11.33
CA THR A 28 2.66 11.48 11.17
C THR A 28 3.60 11.02 10.07
N LEU A 29 3.65 9.71 9.79
CA LEU A 29 4.57 9.12 8.80
C LEU A 29 3.97 9.12 7.40
N GLN A 30 2.67 8.84 7.29
CA GLN A 30 1.96 8.72 6.03
C GLN A 30 0.56 9.35 6.11
N PRO A 31 0.47 10.69 6.18
CA PRO A 31 -0.81 11.38 6.35
C PRO A 31 -1.84 11.05 5.24
N SER A 32 -1.40 11.00 3.99
CA SER A 32 -2.27 10.65 2.86
C SER A 32 -2.80 9.22 2.93
N GLU A 33 -2.06 8.31 3.57
CA GLU A 33 -2.52 6.94 3.80
C GLU A 33 -3.52 6.87 4.96
N LEU A 34 -3.31 7.65 6.03
CA LEU A 34 -4.32 7.85 7.08
C LEU A 34 -5.66 8.31 6.50
N ALA A 35 -5.64 9.34 5.64
CA ALA A 35 -6.86 9.84 4.99
C ALA A 35 -7.59 8.74 4.21
N TYR A 36 -6.86 7.95 3.43
CA TYR A 36 -7.41 6.82 2.70
C TYR A 36 -8.02 5.76 3.62
N GLN A 37 -7.38 5.43 4.74
CA GLN A 37 -7.86 4.42 5.69
C GLN A 37 -9.14 4.85 6.42
N ILE A 38 -9.23 6.12 6.81
CA ILE A 38 -10.37 6.64 7.58
C ILE A 38 -11.56 6.95 6.65
N LEU A 39 -11.32 7.56 5.50
CA LEU A 39 -12.38 8.05 4.62
C LEU A 39 -12.75 7.07 3.51
N GLY A 40 -11.86 6.12 3.18
CA GLY A 40 -12.08 5.17 2.09
C GLY A 40 -12.00 5.77 0.68
N GLU A 41 -11.68 7.06 0.57
CA GLU A 41 -11.65 7.81 -0.68
C GLU A 41 -10.22 8.18 -1.10
N ARG A 42 -10.01 8.27 -2.41
CA ARG A 42 -8.74 8.71 -3.01
C ARG A 42 -8.80 10.21 -3.28
N GLY A 43 -7.64 10.87 -3.33
CA GLY A 43 -7.55 12.31 -3.54
C GLY A 43 -7.94 13.14 -2.32
N VAL A 44 -7.84 12.57 -1.12
CA VAL A 44 -7.93 13.32 0.14
C VAL A 44 -6.60 13.19 0.86
N MET A 45 -6.01 14.31 1.25
CA MET A 45 -4.79 14.35 2.03
C MET A 45 -5.11 14.64 3.49
N ALA A 46 -4.37 14.03 4.41
CA ALA A 46 -4.38 14.46 5.80
C ALA A 46 -3.23 15.44 6.04
N VAL A 47 -3.47 16.47 6.84
CA VAL A 47 -2.49 17.49 7.23
C VAL A 47 -2.47 17.52 8.76
N PRO A 48 -1.49 16.87 9.40
CA PRO A 48 -1.29 16.96 10.84
C PRO A 48 -0.94 18.40 11.23
N ALA A 49 -1.62 18.93 12.24
CA ALA A 49 -1.41 20.26 12.80
C ALA A 49 -1.48 20.17 14.33
N GLY A 50 -0.32 20.01 14.97
CA GLY A 50 -0.25 19.72 16.41
C GLY A 50 -0.91 18.38 16.73
N GLU A 51 -1.86 18.39 17.67
CA GLU A 51 -2.64 17.20 18.07
C GLU A 51 -3.87 16.96 17.16
N CYS A 52 -4.10 17.82 16.17
CA CYS A 52 -5.21 17.71 15.23
C CYS A 52 -4.74 17.20 13.86
N VAL A 53 -5.67 16.66 13.08
CA VAL A 53 -5.46 16.28 11.68
C VAL A 53 -6.57 16.88 10.84
N HIS A 54 -6.20 17.66 9.83
CA HIS A 54 -7.13 18.22 8.86
C HIS A 54 -7.20 17.33 7.61
N PHE A 55 -8.40 17.05 7.11
CA PHE A 55 -8.60 16.37 5.84
C PHE A 55 -8.91 17.39 4.75
N VAL A 56 -8.15 17.34 3.66
CA VAL A 56 -8.26 18.29 2.54
C VAL A 56 -8.44 17.51 1.25
N THR A 57 -9.52 17.78 0.52
CA THR A 57 -9.78 17.19 -0.79
C THR A 57 -8.91 17.84 -1.86
N CYS A 58 -8.21 17.02 -2.63
CA CYS A 58 -7.37 17.46 -3.73
C CYS A 58 -8.19 17.75 -4.98
N LEU A 59 -7.72 18.70 -5.78
CA LEU A 59 -8.28 18.97 -7.11
C LEU A 59 -7.96 17.82 -8.06
N ARG A 60 -8.94 17.45 -8.89
CA ARG A 60 -8.73 16.46 -9.94
C ARG A 60 -8.07 17.14 -11.14
N VAL A 61 -6.94 16.59 -11.58
CA VAL A 61 -6.17 17.09 -12.72
C VAL A 61 -5.92 15.96 -13.71
N ASN A 62 -5.79 16.30 -15.00
CA ASN A 62 -5.40 15.35 -16.03
C ASN A 62 -3.89 15.16 -16.01
N LEU A 63 -3.45 13.91 -16.09
CA LEU A 63 -2.04 13.52 -16.00
C LEU A 63 -1.68 12.62 -17.16
N GLU A 64 -0.47 12.78 -17.65
CA GLU A 64 0.13 11.87 -18.64
C GLU A 64 1.13 10.97 -17.93
N ILE A 65 1.08 9.67 -18.20
CA ILE A 65 2.11 8.74 -17.69
C ILE A 65 3.39 9.05 -18.45
N ARG A 66 4.48 9.20 -17.71
CA ARG A 66 5.76 9.60 -18.27
C ARG A 66 6.68 8.40 -18.40
N ASP A 67 7.29 8.25 -19.57
CA ASP A 67 8.29 7.21 -19.79
C ASP A 67 9.56 7.49 -18.98
N THR A 68 10.17 6.42 -18.48
CA THR A 68 11.39 6.46 -17.67
C THR A 68 12.30 5.30 -18.03
N ASN A 69 13.59 5.43 -17.73
CA ASN A 69 14.55 4.31 -17.84
C ASN A 69 14.76 3.59 -16.49
N ASP A 70 14.15 4.12 -15.43
CA ASP A 70 14.33 3.68 -14.04
C ASP A 70 12.99 3.21 -13.47
N CYS A 71 13.02 2.26 -12.53
CA CYS A 71 11.80 1.78 -11.86
C CYS A 71 11.52 2.53 -10.56
N TYR A 72 10.24 2.77 -10.28
CA TYR A 72 9.78 3.50 -9.09
C TYR A 72 8.60 2.78 -8.42
N ASN A 73 8.42 2.99 -7.11
CA ASN A 73 7.23 2.49 -6.39
C ASN A 73 5.97 3.34 -6.62
N GLU A 74 6.12 4.51 -7.21
CA GLU A 74 5.06 5.44 -7.60
C GLU A 74 5.02 5.57 -9.12
N VAL A 75 3.88 5.97 -9.67
CA VAL A 75 3.72 6.10 -11.13
C VAL A 75 4.34 7.44 -11.56
N PRO A 76 5.40 7.45 -12.40
CA PRO A 76 5.93 8.68 -12.96
C PRO A 76 4.89 9.31 -13.89
N VAL A 77 4.61 10.60 -13.66
CA VAL A 77 3.61 11.35 -14.42
C VAL A 77 4.15 12.72 -14.80
N GLN A 78 3.51 13.32 -15.79
CA GLN A 78 3.73 14.68 -16.23
C GLN A 78 2.44 15.49 -16.00
N HIS A 79 2.59 16.66 -15.38
CA HIS A 79 1.51 17.63 -15.17
C HIS A 79 1.93 18.98 -15.75
N GLY A 80 1.50 19.28 -16.97
CA GLY A 80 2.04 20.41 -17.74
C GLY A 80 3.54 20.24 -17.97
N ASN A 81 4.34 21.19 -17.49
CA ASN A 81 5.80 21.15 -17.61
C ASN A 81 6.50 20.52 -16.40
N GLU A 82 5.76 20.08 -15.38
CA GLU A 82 6.33 19.49 -14.17
C GLU A 82 6.32 17.96 -14.22
N SER A 83 7.48 17.36 -13.94
CA SER A 83 7.62 15.92 -13.75
C SER A 83 7.39 15.56 -12.29
N LEU A 84 6.35 14.78 -12.04
CA LEU A 84 5.87 14.41 -10.71
C LEU A 84 5.68 12.89 -10.62
N PHE A 85 5.24 12.42 -9.47
CA PHE A 85 4.89 11.04 -9.23
C PHE A 85 3.50 10.94 -8.60
N LEU A 86 2.75 9.89 -8.96
CA LEU A 86 1.43 9.63 -8.42
C LEU A 86 1.50 8.49 -7.40
N ALA A 87 1.12 8.79 -6.15
CA ALA A 87 1.08 7.79 -5.09
C ALA A 87 0.05 6.69 -5.40
N PRO A 88 0.41 5.40 -5.28
CA PRO A 88 -0.39 4.27 -5.80
C PRO A 88 -1.78 4.14 -5.18
N ARG A 89 -1.86 4.31 -3.85
CA ARG A 89 -3.10 4.13 -3.07
C ARG A 89 -3.92 5.40 -2.98
N SER A 90 -3.34 6.48 -2.45
CA SER A 90 -4.04 7.76 -2.24
C SER A 90 -4.31 8.55 -3.51
N ARG A 91 -3.57 8.31 -4.60
CA ARG A 91 -3.63 9.08 -5.88
C ARG A 91 -3.35 10.57 -5.71
N ILE A 92 -2.45 10.90 -4.78
CA ILE A 92 -1.95 12.25 -4.59
C ILE A 92 -0.62 12.40 -5.34
N LEU A 93 -0.42 13.56 -5.96
CA LEU A 93 0.84 13.92 -6.60
C LEU A 93 1.91 14.22 -5.55
N ILE A 94 3.10 13.68 -5.77
CA ILE A 94 4.29 13.91 -4.95
C ILE A 94 5.46 14.30 -5.86
N ALA A 95 6.36 15.14 -5.34
CA ALA A 95 7.51 15.61 -6.10
C ALA A 95 8.58 14.53 -6.36
N HIS A 96 8.68 13.54 -5.45
CA HIS A 96 9.74 12.54 -5.49
C HIS A 96 9.17 11.12 -5.41
N GLY A 97 9.54 10.29 -6.37
CA GLY A 97 9.31 8.85 -6.33
C GLY A 97 10.47 8.11 -5.71
N LYS A 98 10.18 6.98 -5.06
CA LYS A 98 11.18 6.05 -4.54
C LYS A 98 11.68 5.17 -5.68
N LYS A 99 12.89 5.49 -6.16
CA LYS A 99 13.62 4.67 -7.13
C LYS A 99 13.92 3.29 -6.54
N ILE A 100 13.68 2.24 -7.32
CA ILE A 100 13.91 0.84 -6.96
C ILE A 100 14.72 0.15 -8.06
N THR A 101 15.29 -1.01 -7.71
CA THR A 101 15.83 -1.94 -8.72
C THR A 101 14.67 -2.53 -9.51
N CYS A 102 14.79 -2.55 -10.84
CA CYS A 102 13.83 -3.21 -11.71
C CYS A 102 13.92 -4.74 -11.52
N ASP A 103 13.00 -5.35 -10.77
CA ASP A 103 12.88 -6.80 -10.61
C ASP A 103 11.63 -7.33 -11.35
N THR A 104 11.85 -8.24 -12.29
CA THR A 104 10.79 -8.85 -13.10
C THR A 104 9.88 -9.80 -12.33
N ARG A 105 10.32 -10.30 -11.17
CA ARG A 105 9.59 -11.23 -10.31
C ARG A 105 8.67 -10.52 -9.33
N MET A 106 9.07 -9.34 -8.85
CA MET A 106 8.32 -8.54 -7.87
C MET A 106 8.16 -7.09 -8.32
N PRO A 107 7.52 -6.84 -9.47
CA PRO A 107 7.33 -5.48 -9.94
C PRO A 107 6.30 -4.71 -9.11
N PRO A 108 6.41 -3.39 -9.04
CA PRO A 108 5.32 -2.54 -8.57
C PRO A 108 4.14 -2.66 -9.55
N MET A 109 2.94 -2.86 -8.98
CA MET A 109 1.69 -3.00 -9.72
C MET A 109 0.71 -1.89 -9.36
N PHE A 110 0.04 -1.35 -10.38
CA PHE A 110 -0.84 -0.20 -10.26
C PHE A 110 -2.16 -0.46 -10.98
N LYS A 111 -3.27 -0.16 -10.30
CA LYS A 111 -4.59 -0.13 -10.95
C LYS A 111 -4.82 1.21 -11.63
N ILE A 112 -4.89 1.28 -12.96
CA ILE A 112 -5.17 2.52 -13.69
C ILE A 112 -6.50 2.33 -14.42
N GLY A 113 -7.50 3.15 -14.06
CA GLY A 113 -8.88 2.87 -14.41
C GLY A 113 -9.33 1.53 -13.82
N GLN A 114 -9.68 0.57 -14.68
CA GLN A 114 -10.06 -0.79 -14.28
C GLN A 114 -8.98 -1.85 -14.55
N ILE A 115 -7.87 -1.46 -15.17
CA ILE A 115 -6.83 -2.39 -15.62
C ILE A 115 -5.66 -2.34 -14.64
N TRP A 116 -5.06 -3.49 -14.39
CA TRP A 116 -3.82 -3.60 -13.63
C TRP A 116 -2.63 -3.55 -14.57
N TYR A 117 -1.63 -2.80 -14.18
CA TYR A 117 -0.38 -2.68 -14.91
C TYR A 117 0.79 -2.97 -13.96
N ARG A 118 1.81 -3.63 -14.47
CA ARG A 118 3.16 -3.60 -13.87
C ARG A 118 3.98 -2.54 -14.57
N MET A 119 4.91 -1.91 -13.84
CA MET A 119 5.80 -0.89 -14.39
C MET A 119 7.26 -1.32 -14.27
N LEU A 120 7.88 -1.63 -15.42
CA LEU A 120 9.25 -2.16 -15.50
C LEU A 120 9.95 -1.79 -16.81
N PRO A 121 10.67 -0.67 -16.84
CA PRO A 121 10.13 0.67 -16.60
C PRO A 121 8.93 1.02 -17.53
N ASP A 122 8.68 0.20 -18.56
CA ASP A 122 7.50 0.26 -19.41
C ASP A 122 6.23 -0.17 -18.65
N LEU A 123 5.11 0.40 -19.05
CA LEU A 123 3.79 0.05 -18.52
C LEU A 123 3.21 -1.14 -19.29
N ILE A 124 3.03 -2.27 -18.61
CA ILE A 124 2.54 -3.51 -19.22
C ILE A 124 1.32 -4.00 -18.46
N ASP A 125 0.24 -4.33 -19.17
CA ASP A 125 -0.97 -4.84 -18.58
C ASP A 125 -0.76 -6.22 -17.96
N VAL A 126 -1.46 -6.48 -16.86
CA VAL A 126 -1.36 -7.73 -16.11
C VAL A 126 -2.74 -8.16 -15.61
N PRO A 127 -2.92 -9.46 -15.32
CA PRO A 127 -4.13 -9.94 -14.65
C PRO A 127 -4.33 -9.27 -13.28
N THR A 128 -5.61 -9.18 -12.87
CA THR A 128 -5.97 -8.66 -11.54
C THR A 128 -5.34 -9.52 -10.43
N PRO A 129 -4.65 -8.90 -9.45
CA PRO A 129 -4.10 -9.62 -8.30
C PRO A 129 -5.17 -10.27 -7.44
N THR A 130 -4.81 -11.35 -6.76
CA THR A 130 -5.65 -12.01 -5.76
C THR A 130 -5.92 -11.08 -4.58
N ILE A 131 -7.19 -10.99 -4.17
CA ILE A 131 -7.60 -10.20 -3.00
C ILE A 131 -7.38 -11.06 -1.75
N ILE A 132 -6.75 -10.48 -0.73
CA ILE A 132 -6.58 -11.11 0.58
C ILE A 132 -7.90 -10.97 1.35
N GLU A 133 -8.46 -12.09 1.81
CA GLU A 133 -9.67 -12.11 2.62
C GLU A 133 -9.32 -12.15 4.12
N PRO A 134 -10.13 -11.58 5.03
CA PRO A 134 -9.83 -11.52 6.46
C PRO A 134 -9.57 -12.87 7.14
N GLN A 135 -9.97 -13.98 6.52
CA GLN A 135 -9.77 -15.35 7.01
C GLN A 135 -9.03 -16.24 6.00
N SER A 136 -8.36 -15.66 5.00
CA SER A 136 -7.60 -16.45 4.03
C SER A 136 -6.47 -17.19 4.76
N GLN A 137 -6.53 -18.53 4.77
CA GLN A 137 -5.38 -19.34 5.14
C GLN A 137 -4.38 -19.27 4.00
N THR A 138 -3.12 -18.96 4.33
CA THR A 138 -2.06 -18.91 3.33
C THR A 138 -1.69 -20.34 2.93
N ASP A 139 -2.11 -20.78 1.74
CA ASP A 139 -1.63 -22.01 1.09
C ASP A 139 -0.23 -21.79 0.51
N TRP A 140 0.70 -21.28 1.33
CA TRP A 140 2.08 -21.17 0.90
C TRP A 140 2.63 -22.59 0.75
N LYS A 141 3.18 -22.90 -0.42
CA LYS A 141 3.92 -24.14 -0.65
C LYS A 141 5.40 -23.78 -0.69
N TYR A 142 6.22 -24.47 0.09
CA TYR A 142 7.68 -24.37 -0.08
C TYR A 142 8.01 -24.85 -1.49
N ALA A 143 8.40 -23.93 -2.37
CA ALA A 143 9.25 -24.29 -3.49
C ALA A 143 10.60 -24.69 -2.87
N THR A 144 11.03 -25.93 -3.08
CA THR A 144 12.39 -26.33 -2.75
C THR A 144 13.35 -25.36 -3.44
N PRO A 145 14.25 -24.66 -2.72
CA PRO A 145 15.14 -23.70 -3.35
C PRO A 145 16.02 -24.46 -4.36
N THR A 146 15.85 -24.15 -5.64
CA THR A 146 16.92 -24.39 -6.60
C THR A 146 18.03 -23.40 -6.25
N PRO A 147 19.30 -23.84 -6.21
CA PRO A 147 20.40 -22.96 -5.80
C PRO A 147 20.58 -21.86 -6.84
N SER A 148 19.91 -20.73 -6.64
CA SER A 148 20.12 -19.50 -7.40
C SER A 148 20.83 -18.50 -6.47
N PRO A 149 21.93 -17.87 -6.93
CA PRO A 149 22.70 -17.00 -6.07
C PRO A 149 22.03 -15.61 -5.99
N ARG A 150 21.12 -15.40 -5.02
CA ARG A 150 21.04 -14.21 -4.15
C ARG A 150 19.70 -14.08 -3.41
N GLU A 151 19.83 -13.67 -2.15
CA GLU A 151 18.81 -13.21 -1.19
C GLU A 151 17.60 -14.13 -0.99
N GLU A 152 17.88 -15.30 -0.43
CA GLU A 152 16.85 -16.12 0.21
C GLU A 152 16.39 -15.47 1.52
N CYS A 153 15.07 -15.48 1.76
CA CYS A 153 14.44 -15.08 3.02
C CYS A 153 14.70 -16.17 4.09
N ILE A 154 15.95 -16.30 4.53
CA ILE A 154 16.38 -17.35 5.46
C ILE A 154 16.07 -16.93 6.90
N GLN A 155 15.07 -17.58 7.51
CA GLN A 155 14.82 -17.48 8.95
C GLN A 155 15.92 -18.25 9.72
N LYS A 156 16.80 -17.54 10.42
CA LYS A 156 17.83 -18.18 11.28
C LYS A 156 17.16 -18.91 12.45
N LYS A 157 17.22 -20.25 12.44
CA LYS A 157 16.81 -21.10 13.57
C LYS A 157 17.95 -21.19 14.59
N THR A 158 17.97 -20.32 15.58
CA THR A 158 18.93 -20.42 16.69
C THR A 158 18.56 -21.60 17.60
N ARG A 159 19.29 -22.71 17.52
CA ARG A 159 19.24 -23.74 18.58
C ARG A 159 19.92 -23.15 19.82
N ARG A 160 19.16 -22.87 20.89
CA ARG A 160 19.74 -22.79 22.23
C ARG A 160 20.14 -24.21 22.63
N ASN A 161 21.44 -24.49 22.68
CA ASN A 161 21.93 -25.64 23.43
C ASN A 161 21.76 -25.30 24.92
N ILE A 162 20.81 -25.96 25.57
CA ILE A 162 20.80 -26.08 27.03
C ILE A 162 21.76 -27.23 27.31
N GLY A 163 22.99 -26.89 27.68
CA GLY A 163 23.94 -27.85 28.25
C GLY A 163 23.61 -28.07 29.73
N THR A 164 23.40 -29.34 30.08
CA THR A 164 23.56 -29.91 31.42
C THR A 164 24.99 -29.83 31.91
#